data_AF-A0A924EHS1-F1
#
_entry.id   AF-A0A924EHS1-F1
#
_cell.length_a   1.000
_cell.length_b   1.000
_cell.length_c   1.000
_cell.angle_alpha   90.00
_cell.angle_beta   90.00
_cell.angle_gamma   90.00
#
_symmetry.space_group_name_H-M   'P 1'
#
loop_
_entity.id
_entity.type
_entity.pdbx_description
1 polymer ?
#
loop_
_entity_poly.entity_id
_entity_poly.type
_entity_poly.pdbx_seq_one_letter_code
_entity_poly.pdbx_strand_id
1 'polypeptide(L)'
;MEDRIKKSFWFNLLMVATVFTVIYVIFFLALSFLTHHGEEVVIPNLRGKYLDMAITQLHEMHFEVQIDSTFDPSAKPLTVLKQVPDTGSIVKTGRIVMITVNSITALRVPMPNLISLSYRSAEMLLKNNKMFVGDTTYVPDIARGAIKEQLYKGLPIRAGEMIPQGSRIGLVIGNGLGNTEFDVPDVTRLTIDEALAIINQYSLTPNMYVGQMDGEITDTFSAYIIDQSPKPYSSTGERNKIKMGSVIDLSIKQHPEPGDYEAGTGNNSTDKSVKPQSDKDNQ
;
A
#
# COMPACT_ATOMS: atom_id res chain seq x y z
N MET A 1 99.05 38.71 7.95
CA MET A 1 97.73 39.09 8.53
C MET A 1 96.61 38.19 7.99
N GLU A 2 96.64 37.83 6.70
CA GLU A 2 95.66 36.96 6.04
C GLU A 2 95.48 35.56 6.67
N ASP A 3 96.54 34.88 7.11
CA ASP A 3 96.44 33.51 7.63
C ASP A 3 95.65 33.40 8.95
N ARG A 4 95.74 34.42 9.82
CA ARG A 4 94.94 34.46 11.06
C ARG A 4 93.46 34.70 10.78
N ILE A 5 93.16 35.49 9.74
CA ILE A 5 91.79 35.79 9.30
C ILE A 5 91.16 34.54 8.66
N LYS A 6 91.88 33.84 7.77
CA LYS A 6 91.39 32.58 7.16
C LYS A 6 91.14 31.48 8.20
N LYS A 7 92.02 31.33 9.19
CA LYS A 7 91.87 30.34 10.28
C LYS A 7 90.69 30.66 11.21
N SER A 8 90.47 31.94 11.53
CA SER A 8 89.31 32.37 12.32
C SER A 8 87.98 32.24 11.56
N PHE A 9 87.98 32.55 10.25
CA PHE A 9 86.81 32.36 9.40
C PHE A 9 86.39 30.88 9.32
N TRP A 10 87.34 29.98 9.04
CA TRP A 10 87.06 28.53 8.98
C TRP A 10 86.62 27.96 10.33
N PHE A 11 87.19 28.45 11.44
CA PHE A 11 86.78 28.06 12.78
C PHE A 11 85.34 28.46 13.09
N ASN A 12 84.96 29.72 12.81
CA ASN A 12 83.58 30.20 12.99
C ASN A 12 82.61 29.46 12.06
N LEU A 13 83.00 29.18 10.81
CA LEU A 13 82.19 28.42 9.86
C LEU A 13 81.92 26.99 10.35
N LEU A 14 82.95 26.32 10.89
CA LEU A 14 82.81 24.98 11.47
C LEU A 14 81.92 24.99 12.71
N MET A 15 82.04 26.02 13.54
CA MET A 15 81.23 26.21 14.75
C MET A 15 79.75 26.40 14.39
N VAL A 16 79.47 27.26 13.41
CA VAL A 16 78.12 27.47 12.86
C VAL A 16 77.58 26.17 12.24
N ALA A 17 78.37 25.48 11.42
CA ALA A 17 77.96 24.20 10.82
C ALA A 17 77.65 23.14 11.88
N THR A 18 78.42 23.11 12.98
CA THR A 18 78.20 22.20 14.10
C THR A 18 76.89 22.52 14.82
N VAL A 19 76.62 23.80 15.09
CA VAL A 19 75.36 24.24 15.71
C VAL A 19 74.16 23.88 14.84
N PHE A 20 74.22 24.14 13.52
CA PHE A 20 73.16 23.73 12.59
C PHE A 20 72.97 22.21 12.55
N THR A 21 74.06 21.44 12.59
CA THR A 21 74.00 19.97 12.64
C THR A 21 73.33 19.48 13.93
N VAL A 22 73.68 20.05 15.08
CA VAL A 22 73.06 19.72 16.37
C VAL A 22 71.57 20.06 16.37
N ILE A 23 71.19 21.24 15.89
CA ILE A 23 69.78 21.66 15.77
C ILE A 23 69.02 20.72 14.83
N TYR A 24 69.61 20.35 13.68
CA TYR A 24 69.01 19.38 12.75
C TYR A 24 68.75 18.04 13.42
N VAL A 25 69.74 17.49 14.15
CA VAL A 25 69.59 16.22 14.87
C VAL A 25 68.52 16.31 15.96
N ILE A 26 68.50 17.38 16.75
CA ILE A 26 67.48 17.60 17.79
C ILE A 26 66.09 17.75 17.16
N PHE A 27 65.96 18.46 16.05
CA PHE A 27 64.70 18.63 15.34
C PHE A 27 64.13 17.29 14.85
N PHE A 28 64.96 16.44 14.25
CA PHE A 28 64.53 15.12 13.79
C PHE A 28 64.24 14.15 14.96
N LEU A 29 65.01 14.21 16.05
CA LEU A 29 64.71 13.44 17.27
C LEU A 29 63.39 13.89 17.92
N ALA A 30 63.16 15.19 18.01
CA ALA A 30 61.91 15.76 18.54
C ALA A 30 60.71 15.39 17.65
N LEU A 31 60.87 15.43 16.32
CA LEU A 31 59.85 14.94 15.38
C LEU A 31 59.58 13.45 15.58
N SER A 32 60.61 12.62 15.69
CA SER A 32 60.46 11.17 15.88
C SER A 32 59.71 10.84 17.18
N PHE A 33 60.01 11.56 18.27
CA PHE A 33 59.33 11.41 19.55
C PHE A 33 57.89 11.96 19.51
N LEU A 34 57.67 13.13 18.91
CA LEU A 34 56.36 13.77 18.88
C LEU A 34 55.38 13.07 17.94
N THR A 35 55.87 12.48 16.84
CA THR A 35 55.01 11.88 15.81
C THR A 35 54.64 10.42 16.06
N HIS A 36 55.07 9.80 17.17
CA HIS A 36 54.78 8.39 17.51
C HIS A 36 54.75 7.49 16.25
N HIS A 37 55.89 7.40 15.56
CA HIS A 37 56.01 6.56 14.39
C HIS A 37 55.65 5.11 14.74
N GLY A 38 54.55 4.60 14.18
CA GLY A 38 54.51 3.22 13.73
C GLY A 38 53.98 2.17 14.71
N GLU A 39 52.99 2.49 15.54
CA GLU A 39 52.10 1.40 15.98
C GLU A 39 51.07 1.14 14.89
N GLU A 40 51.45 0.22 14.00
CA GLU A 40 50.57 -0.36 13.01
C GLU A 40 49.86 -1.56 13.64
N VAL A 41 48.54 -1.48 13.70
CA VAL A 41 47.70 -2.51 14.32
C VAL A 41 46.83 -3.14 13.23
N VAL A 42 46.68 -4.45 13.31
CA VAL A 42 45.85 -5.23 12.39
C VAL A 42 44.40 -5.18 12.87
N ILE A 43 43.49 -4.80 11.97
CA ILE A 43 42.05 -4.80 12.26
C ILE A 43 41.53 -6.24 12.40
N PRO A 44 40.91 -6.61 13.53
CA PRO A 44 40.34 -7.94 13.71
C PRO A 44 39.07 -8.12 12.89
N ASN A 45 38.63 -9.38 12.80
CA ASN A 45 37.32 -9.70 12.24
C ASN A 45 36.22 -9.42 13.26
N LEU A 46 35.37 -8.44 12.98
CA LEU A 46 34.20 -8.07 13.77
C LEU A 46 32.90 -8.55 13.14
N ARG A 47 32.90 -8.88 11.84
CA ARG A 47 31.70 -9.31 11.12
C ARG A 47 31.11 -10.56 11.76
N GLY A 48 29.80 -10.52 12.01
CA GLY A 48 29.07 -11.59 12.69
C GLY A 48 29.16 -11.58 14.22
N LYS A 49 29.97 -10.71 14.83
CA LYS A 49 29.97 -10.49 16.28
C LYS A 49 28.80 -9.59 16.69
N TYR A 50 28.36 -9.75 17.93
CA TYR A 50 27.43 -8.80 18.55
C TYR A 50 28.14 -7.46 18.80
N LEU A 51 27.37 -6.36 18.70
CA LEU A 51 27.82 -4.98 18.85
C LEU A 51 28.68 -4.79 20.10
N ASP A 52 28.20 -5.24 21.25
CA ASP A 52 28.88 -5.05 22.53
C ASP A 52 30.25 -5.72 22.56
N MET A 53 30.35 -6.96 22.04
CA MET A 53 31.63 -7.66 21.94
C MET A 53 32.59 -6.98 20.95
N ALA A 54 32.07 -6.44 19.86
CA ALA A 54 32.87 -5.74 18.86
C ALA A 54 33.43 -4.41 19.42
N ILE A 55 32.61 -3.65 20.15
CA ILE A 55 33.03 -2.41 20.82
C ILE A 55 34.10 -2.70 21.86
N THR A 56 33.87 -3.67 22.75
CA THR A 56 34.84 -4.03 23.80
C THR A 56 36.19 -4.41 23.20
N GLN A 57 36.19 -5.25 22.16
CA GLN A 57 37.43 -5.65 21.50
C GLN A 57 38.16 -4.46 20.85
N LEU A 58 37.44 -3.55 20.19
CA LEU A 58 38.03 -2.36 19.57
C LEU A 58 38.59 -1.39 20.61
N HIS A 59 37.89 -1.19 21.73
CA HIS A 59 38.34 -0.36 22.84
C HIS A 59 39.59 -0.93 23.51
N GLU A 60 39.67 -2.24 23.72
CA GLU A 60 40.87 -2.92 24.24
C GLU A 60 42.11 -2.66 23.37
N MET A 61 41.91 -2.54 22.05
CA MET A 61 42.97 -2.22 21.09
C MET A 61 43.12 -0.70 20.83
N HIS A 62 42.49 0.15 21.65
CA HIS A 62 42.65 1.61 21.61
C HIS A 62 42.14 2.25 20.31
N PHE A 63 41.14 1.65 19.67
CA PHE A 63 40.43 2.25 18.53
C PHE A 63 39.19 3.00 18.98
N GLU A 64 38.94 4.12 18.32
CA GLU A 64 37.64 4.80 18.39
C GLU A 64 36.64 4.10 17.46
N VAL A 65 35.38 3.99 17.90
CA VAL A 65 34.34 3.26 17.16
C VAL A 65 33.26 4.22 16.68
N GLN A 66 32.98 4.19 15.38
CA GLN A 66 31.82 4.86 14.80
C GLN A 66 30.77 3.82 14.42
N ILE A 67 29.54 3.98 14.92
CA ILE A 67 28.46 3.01 14.71
C ILE A 67 27.49 3.57 13.67
N ASP A 68 27.24 2.78 12.64
CA ASP A 68 26.15 2.97 11.68
C ASP A 68 25.17 1.79 11.77
N SER A 69 23.93 1.97 11.33
CA SER A 69 22.90 0.94 11.42
C SER A 69 22.11 0.78 10.14
N THR A 70 21.83 -0.46 9.78
CA THR A 70 20.95 -0.82 8.66
C THR A 70 20.07 -2.00 9.06
N PHE A 71 18.99 -2.27 8.32
CA PHE A 71 18.12 -3.40 8.60
C PHE A 71 18.26 -4.47 7.52
N ASP A 72 18.69 -5.66 7.94
CA ASP A 72 18.74 -6.87 7.13
C ASP A 72 17.90 -7.97 7.85
N PRO A 73 16.78 -8.41 7.24
CA PRO A 73 15.92 -9.44 7.85
C PRO A 73 16.57 -10.82 7.93
N SER A 74 17.66 -11.06 7.20
CA SER A 74 18.40 -12.33 7.23
C SER A 74 19.43 -12.41 8.37
N ALA A 75 19.75 -11.28 8.98
CA ALA A 75 20.76 -11.19 10.03
C ALA A 75 20.14 -11.07 11.43
N LYS A 76 20.89 -11.47 12.46
CA LYS A 76 20.48 -11.29 13.85
C LYS A 76 20.54 -9.81 14.25
N PRO A 77 19.66 -9.32 15.14
CA PRO A 77 19.74 -7.96 15.66
C PRO A 77 21.08 -7.68 16.34
N LEU A 78 21.53 -6.42 16.30
CA LEU A 78 22.77 -5.93 16.93
C LEU A 78 24.02 -6.71 16.50
N THR A 79 23.99 -7.35 15.34
CA THR A 79 25.13 -8.07 14.78
C THR A 79 25.85 -7.19 13.76
N VAL A 80 27.17 -7.17 13.80
CA VAL A 80 28.00 -6.43 12.84
C VAL A 80 27.87 -7.07 11.46
N LEU A 81 27.34 -6.30 10.52
CA LEU A 81 27.17 -6.70 9.12
C LEU A 81 28.41 -6.34 8.29
N LYS A 82 28.99 -5.17 8.56
CA LYS A 82 30.14 -4.61 7.84
C LYS A 82 31.04 -3.85 8.81
N GLN A 83 32.32 -3.79 8.48
CA GLN A 83 33.31 -2.95 9.14
C GLN A 83 34.11 -2.20 8.08
N VAL A 84 34.67 -1.06 8.45
CA VAL A 84 35.64 -0.29 7.68
C VAL A 84 36.66 0.29 8.68
N PRO A 85 37.97 0.05 8.52
CA PRO A 85 38.62 -0.74 7.47
C PRO A 85 38.32 -2.25 7.52
N ASP A 86 38.61 -2.96 6.43
CA ASP A 86 38.31 -4.39 6.30
C ASP A 86 39.17 -5.24 7.25
N THR A 87 38.71 -6.45 7.55
CA THR A 87 39.45 -7.44 8.35
C THR A 87 40.86 -7.65 7.80
N GLY A 88 41.86 -7.64 8.69
CA GLY A 88 43.26 -7.82 8.31
C GLY A 88 43.94 -6.56 7.76
N SER A 89 43.20 -5.44 7.61
CA SER A 89 43.79 -4.17 7.24
C SER A 89 44.78 -3.70 8.29
N ILE A 90 45.91 -3.16 7.86
CA ILE A 90 46.92 -2.56 8.73
C ILE A 90 46.63 -1.07 8.82
N VAL A 91 46.42 -0.57 10.03
CA VAL A 91 46.09 0.84 10.28
C VAL A 91 46.98 1.40 11.37
N LYS A 92 47.19 2.71 11.37
CA LYS A 92 47.83 3.39 12.50
C LYS A 92 46.90 3.38 13.71
N THR A 93 47.46 3.26 14.91
CA THR A 93 46.75 3.42 16.19
C THR A 93 45.94 4.73 16.21
N GLY A 94 44.75 4.71 16.83
CA GLY A 94 43.87 5.88 16.93
C GLY A 94 43.02 6.15 15.69
N ARG A 95 42.98 5.24 14.70
CA ARG A 95 42.02 5.33 13.60
C ARG A 95 40.61 4.97 14.05
N ILE A 96 39.63 5.71 13.54
CA ILE A 96 38.21 5.39 13.75
C ILE A 96 37.86 4.16 12.92
N VAL A 97 37.34 3.13 13.59
CA VAL A 97 36.77 1.94 12.95
C VAL A 97 35.26 2.12 12.86
N MET A 98 34.74 2.18 11.65
CA MET A 98 33.31 2.26 11.39
C MET A 98 32.71 0.85 11.32
N ILE A 99 31.71 0.58 12.13
CA ILE A 99 30.96 -0.67 12.12
C ILE A 99 29.50 -0.41 11.74
N THR A 100 28.99 -1.18 10.79
CA THR A 100 27.57 -1.17 10.42
C THR A 100 26.89 -2.37 11.07
N VAL A 101 25.90 -2.13 11.92
CA VAL A 101 25.16 -3.18 12.63
C VAL A 101 23.73 -3.35 12.13
N ASN A 102 23.19 -4.55 12.34
CA ASN A 102 21.79 -4.81 12.09
C ASN A 102 20.91 -4.16 13.16
N SER A 103 20.06 -3.22 12.77
CA SER A 103 19.10 -2.56 13.66
C SER A 103 18.06 -3.55 14.19
N ILE A 104 17.63 -3.36 15.44
CA ILE A 104 16.52 -4.11 16.05
C ILE A 104 15.20 -3.77 15.35
N THR A 105 15.05 -2.52 14.92
CA THR A 105 13.82 -1.99 14.34
C THR A 105 14.00 -1.78 12.85
N ALA A 106 13.14 -2.43 12.06
CA ALA A 106 13.00 -2.13 10.64
C ALA A 106 12.69 -0.64 10.45
N LEU A 107 13.34 -0.02 9.47
CA LEU A 107 13.08 1.37 9.08
C LEU A 107 11.58 1.53 8.87
N ARG A 108 10.95 2.53 9.47
CA ARG A 108 9.51 2.79 9.27
C ARG A 108 9.34 3.77 8.12
N VAL A 109 8.44 3.46 7.21
CA VAL A 109 8.08 4.28 6.04
C VAL A 109 6.59 4.60 6.08
N PRO A 110 6.15 5.76 5.56
CA PRO A 110 4.73 6.09 5.50
C PRO A 110 4.01 5.19 4.51
N MET A 111 2.83 4.70 4.89
CA MET A 111 1.97 3.90 4.03
C MET A 111 1.46 4.75 2.84
N PRO A 112 1.69 4.35 1.58
CA PRO A 112 1.14 5.05 0.42
C PRO A 112 -0.40 4.96 0.40
N ASN A 113 -1.04 5.87 -0.31
CA ASN A 113 -2.47 5.77 -0.60
C ASN A 113 -2.68 4.84 -1.80
N LEU A 114 -3.30 3.68 -1.57
CA LEU A 114 -3.62 2.71 -2.61
C LEU A 114 -5.09 2.75 -3.05
N ILE A 115 -5.92 3.52 -2.35
CA ILE A 115 -7.37 3.57 -2.59
C ILE A 115 -7.64 4.10 -4.01
N SER A 116 -8.61 3.48 -4.69
CA SER A 116 -9.01 3.77 -6.07
C SER A 116 -7.95 3.49 -7.15
N LEU A 117 -6.76 2.99 -6.78
CA LEU A 117 -5.77 2.54 -7.75
C LEU A 117 -6.13 1.16 -8.30
N SER A 118 -5.64 0.87 -9.50
CA SER A 118 -5.62 -0.51 -10.01
C SER A 118 -4.66 -1.37 -9.21
N TYR A 119 -4.90 -2.68 -9.17
CA TYR A 119 -3.98 -3.65 -8.56
C TYR A 119 -2.53 -3.46 -9.03
N ARG A 120 -2.32 -3.31 -10.35
CA ARG A 120 -0.99 -3.13 -10.94
C ARG A 120 -0.33 -1.82 -10.48
N SER A 121 -1.09 -0.73 -10.42
CA SER A 121 -0.58 0.57 -9.95
C SER A 121 -0.17 0.49 -8.48
N ALA A 122 -0.97 -0.16 -7.65
CA ALA A 122 -0.66 -0.35 -6.24
C ALA A 122 0.55 -1.25 -6.01
N GLU A 123 0.69 -2.33 -6.77
CA GLU A 123 1.87 -3.20 -6.74
C GLU A 123 3.15 -2.41 -7.04
N MET A 124 3.15 -1.59 -8.09
CA MET A 124 4.29 -0.73 -8.41
C MET A 124 4.58 0.28 -7.30
N LEU A 125 3.54 0.91 -6.74
CA LEU A 125 3.70 1.90 -5.69
C LEU A 125 4.25 1.29 -4.38
N LEU A 126 3.77 0.11 -4.00
CA LEU A 126 4.30 -0.65 -2.87
C LEU A 126 5.76 -1.03 -3.10
N LYS A 127 6.10 -1.55 -4.29
CA LYS A 127 7.47 -1.92 -4.63
C LYS A 127 8.43 -0.73 -4.56
N ASN A 128 8.02 0.44 -5.06
CA ASN A 128 8.81 1.67 -5.01
C ASN A 128 9.06 2.15 -3.57
N ASN A 129 8.12 1.89 -2.66
CA ASN A 129 8.26 2.17 -1.23
C ASN A 129 8.84 1.00 -0.43
N LYS A 130 9.49 0.05 -1.11
CA LYS A 130 10.13 -1.14 -0.49
C LYS A 130 9.16 -1.95 0.37
N MET A 131 7.92 -2.06 -0.09
CA MET A 131 6.85 -2.89 0.49
C MET A 131 6.37 -3.91 -0.55
N PHE A 132 5.60 -4.88 -0.08
CA PHE A 132 5.12 -5.98 -0.91
C PHE A 132 3.60 -6.11 -0.85
N VAL A 133 3.02 -6.63 -1.93
CA VAL A 133 1.63 -7.05 -1.92
C VAL A 133 1.49 -8.29 -1.01
N GLY A 134 0.51 -8.25 -0.13
CA GLY A 134 0.06 -9.36 0.71
C GLY A 134 -1.13 -10.08 0.09
N ASP A 135 -2.04 -10.56 0.93
CA ASP A 135 -3.24 -11.27 0.47
C ASP A 135 -4.25 -10.32 -0.18
N THR A 136 -4.94 -10.79 -1.21
CA THR A 136 -5.98 -10.02 -1.90
C THR A 136 -7.35 -10.63 -1.72
N THR A 137 -8.34 -9.82 -1.41
CA THR A 137 -9.75 -10.24 -1.29
C THR A 137 -10.61 -9.46 -2.28
N TYR A 138 -11.54 -10.15 -2.94
CA TYR A 138 -12.44 -9.55 -3.91
C TYR A 138 -13.82 -9.36 -3.32
N VAL A 139 -14.40 -8.17 -3.50
CA VAL A 139 -15.75 -7.83 -3.00
C VAL A 139 -16.62 -7.28 -4.13
N PRO A 140 -17.95 -7.50 -4.11
CA PRO A 140 -18.86 -6.85 -5.06
C PRO A 140 -18.77 -5.33 -4.95
N ASP A 141 -18.40 -4.65 -6.03
CA ASP A 141 -18.33 -3.18 -6.10
C ASP A 141 -18.43 -2.73 -7.56
N ILE A 142 -19.02 -1.56 -7.81
CA ILE A 142 -19.17 -0.99 -9.16
C ILE A 142 -17.82 -0.70 -9.84
N ALA A 143 -16.80 -0.32 -9.06
CA ALA A 143 -15.47 0.01 -9.54
C ALA A 143 -14.60 -1.26 -9.64
N ARG A 144 -14.89 -2.08 -10.65
CA ARG A 144 -14.13 -3.31 -10.94
C ARG A 144 -12.63 -3.02 -11.07
N GLY A 145 -11.82 -3.79 -10.34
CA GLY A 145 -10.36 -3.73 -10.35
C GLY A 145 -9.76 -2.60 -9.52
N ALA A 146 -10.58 -1.73 -8.94
CA ALA A 146 -10.12 -0.67 -8.05
C ALA A 146 -9.96 -1.18 -6.61
N ILE A 147 -8.92 -0.72 -5.93
CA ILE A 147 -8.70 -1.03 -4.52
C ILE A 147 -9.65 -0.20 -3.66
N LYS A 148 -10.33 -0.90 -2.76
CA LYS A 148 -11.32 -0.35 -1.82
C LYS A 148 -10.72 -0.12 -0.45
N GLU A 149 -9.89 -1.05 -0.01
CA GLU A 149 -9.20 -0.98 1.28
C GLU A 149 -7.78 -1.52 1.16
N GLN A 150 -6.92 -0.99 2.03
CA GLN A 150 -5.55 -1.44 2.22
C GLN A 150 -5.41 -1.90 3.67
N LEU A 151 -4.78 -3.06 3.87
CA LEU A 151 -4.75 -3.77 5.15
C LEU A 151 -3.31 -4.03 5.58
N TYR A 152 -2.98 -3.74 6.83
CA TYR A 152 -1.73 -4.16 7.47
C TYR A 152 -2.05 -5.13 8.60
N LYS A 153 -1.48 -6.35 8.53
CA LYS A 153 -1.77 -7.45 9.48
C LYS A 153 -3.28 -7.73 9.64
N GLY A 154 -4.03 -7.64 8.54
CA GLY A 154 -5.48 -7.89 8.51
C GLY A 154 -6.35 -6.73 8.99
N LEU A 155 -5.78 -5.59 9.40
CA LEU A 155 -6.53 -4.42 9.85
C LEU A 155 -6.39 -3.25 8.85
N PRO A 156 -7.45 -2.43 8.66
CA PRO A 156 -7.38 -1.24 7.81
C PRO A 156 -6.27 -0.29 8.25
N ILE A 157 -5.48 0.17 7.28
CA ILE A 157 -4.38 1.12 7.51
C ILE A 157 -4.56 2.40 6.68
N ARG A 158 -4.36 3.56 7.30
CA ARG A 158 -4.50 4.84 6.61
C ARG A 158 -3.22 5.22 5.86
N ALA A 159 -3.38 5.97 4.77
CA ALA A 159 -2.24 6.59 4.11
C ALA A 159 -1.50 7.53 5.09
N GLY A 160 -0.17 7.54 5.02
CA GLY A 160 0.71 8.31 5.90
C GLY A 160 1.06 7.61 7.22
N GLU A 161 0.38 6.53 7.60
CA GLU A 161 0.71 5.78 8.82
C GLU A 161 2.06 5.08 8.69
N MET A 162 2.89 5.15 9.73
CA MET A 162 4.26 4.65 9.71
C MET A 162 4.30 3.14 9.91
N ILE A 163 4.78 2.40 8.92
CA ILE A 163 4.90 0.94 8.95
C ILE A 163 6.31 0.45 8.68
N PRO A 164 6.70 -0.70 9.23
CA PRO A 164 7.99 -1.30 8.92
C PRO A 164 8.18 -1.50 7.42
N GLN A 165 9.31 -1.06 6.89
CA GLN A 165 9.73 -1.34 5.53
C GLN A 165 9.79 -2.86 5.31
N GLY A 166 9.40 -3.33 4.12
CA GLY A 166 9.26 -4.76 3.81
C GLY A 166 7.95 -5.37 4.31
N SER A 167 7.05 -4.58 4.89
CA SER A 167 5.70 -5.05 5.23
C SER A 167 4.93 -5.51 3.99
N ARG A 168 4.07 -6.52 4.20
CA ARG A 168 3.08 -6.98 3.23
C ARG A 168 1.75 -6.28 3.47
N ILE A 169 1.17 -5.71 2.43
CA ILE A 169 -0.10 -4.98 2.48
C ILE A 169 -1.17 -5.80 1.76
N GLY A 170 -2.19 -6.20 2.50
CA GLY A 170 -3.36 -6.86 1.94
C GLY A 170 -4.25 -5.85 1.21
N LEU A 171 -4.92 -6.29 0.15
CA LEU A 171 -5.74 -5.41 -0.70
C LEU A 171 -7.16 -5.97 -0.82
N VAL A 172 -8.16 -5.13 -0.57
CA VAL A 172 -9.55 -5.42 -0.91
C VAL A 172 -9.86 -4.76 -2.25
N ILE A 173 -10.29 -5.55 -3.22
CA ILE A 173 -10.42 -5.14 -4.62
C ILE A 173 -11.87 -5.33 -5.07
N GLY A 174 -12.42 -4.34 -5.77
CA GLY A 174 -13.73 -4.47 -6.40
C GLY A 174 -13.71 -5.53 -7.50
N ASN A 175 -14.61 -6.52 -7.44
CA ASN A 175 -14.72 -7.58 -8.45
C ASN A 175 -15.68 -7.21 -9.60
N GLY A 176 -16.25 -6.00 -9.58
CA GLY A 176 -17.49 -5.73 -10.30
C GLY A 176 -18.68 -6.35 -9.56
N LEU A 177 -19.89 -5.99 -9.97
CA LEU A 177 -21.13 -6.60 -9.45
C LEU A 177 -21.43 -7.99 -10.03
N GLY A 178 -20.46 -8.60 -10.75
CA GLY A 178 -20.61 -9.92 -11.40
C GLY A 178 -21.62 -9.93 -12.55
N ASN A 179 -21.65 -11.02 -13.32
CA ASN A 179 -22.74 -11.37 -14.25
C ASN A 179 -23.91 -12.01 -13.50
N THR A 180 -24.14 -11.63 -12.23
CA THR A 180 -25.23 -12.21 -11.45
C THR A 180 -26.54 -11.73 -12.03
N GLU A 181 -27.18 -12.63 -12.76
CA GLU A 181 -28.44 -12.40 -13.46
C GLU A 181 -29.59 -13.01 -12.64
N PHE A 182 -30.59 -12.19 -12.42
CA PHE A 182 -31.85 -12.60 -11.83
C PHE A 182 -32.91 -12.67 -12.93
N ASP A 183 -33.98 -13.41 -12.69
CA ASP A 183 -35.19 -13.21 -13.49
C ASP A 183 -35.66 -11.78 -13.31
N VAL A 184 -36.03 -11.12 -14.40
CA VAL A 184 -36.64 -9.79 -14.35
C VAL A 184 -37.89 -9.89 -13.46
N PRO A 185 -37.94 -9.19 -12.31
CA PRO A 185 -39.13 -9.21 -11.46
C PRO A 185 -40.29 -8.53 -12.18
N ASP A 186 -41.48 -9.12 -12.09
CA ASP A 186 -42.71 -8.49 -12.54
C ASP A 186 -43.24 -7.59 -11.42
N VAL A 187 -43.09 -6.29 -11.61
CA VAL A 187 -43.59 -5.26 -10.71
C VAL A 187 -44.78 -4.50 -11.30
N THR A 188 -45.30 -4.94 -12.45
CA THR A 188 -46.53 -4.38 -13.02
C THR A 188 -47.70 -4.64 -12.06
N ARG A 189 -48.68 -3.72 -12.03
CA ARG A 189 -49.85 -3.75 -11.14
C ARG A 189 -49.55 -3.57 -9.64
N LEU A 190 -48.29 -3.48 -9.24
CA LEU A 190 -47.93 -3.12 -7.87
C LEU A 190 -47.99 -1.61 -7.68
N THR A 191 -48.15 -1.20 -6.42
CA THR A 191 -47.90 0.18 -6.00
C THR A 191 -46.40 0.48 -6.05
N ILE A 192 -46.05 1.76 -6.10
CA ILE A 192 -44.64 2.18 -6.12
C ILE A 192 -43.88 1.72 -4.88
N ASP A 193 -44.50 1.75 -3.70
CA ASP A 193 -43.86 1.28 -2.46
C ASP A 193 -43.51 -0.23 -2.53
N GLU A 194 -44.46 -1.06 -2.95
CA GLU A 194 -44.25 -2.50 -3.14
C GLU A 194 -43.19 -2.79 -4.22
N ALA A 195 -43.24 -2.09 -5.35
CA ALA A 195 -42.29 -2.24 -6.43
C ALA A 195 -40.87 -1.87 -5.99
N LEU A 196 -40.70 -0.76 -5.25
CA LEU A 196 -39.40 -0.33 -4.74
C LEU A 196 -38.81 -1.32 -3.74
N ALA A 197 -39.61 -1.93 -2.88
CA ALA A 197 -39.15 -2.96 -1.95
C ALA A 197 -38.52 -4.15 -2.71
N ILE A 198 -39.18 -4.61 -3.78
CA ILE A 198 -38.69 -5.70 -4.64
C ILE A 198 -37.44 -5.26 -5.41
N ILE A 199 -37.46 -4.11 -6.07
CA ILE A 199 -36.34 -3.60 -6.87
C ILE A 199 -35.07 -3.43 -6.02
N ASN A 200 -35.21 -2.91 -4.80
CA ASN A 200 -34.10 -2.74 -3.86
C ASN A 200 -33.54 -4.08 -3.37
N GLN A 201 -34.39 -5.09 -3.16
CA GLN A 201 -33.95 -6.45 -2.80
C GLN A 201 -33.00 -7.05 -3.86
N TYR A 202 -33.25 -6.77 -5.14
CA TYR A 202 -32.40 -7.21 -6.25
C TYR A 202 -31.26 -6.23 -6.59
N SER A 203 -31.09 -5.17 -5.79
CA SER A 203 -30.11 -4.09 -6.04
C SER A 203 -30.23 -3.50 -7.45
N LEU A 204 -31.44 -3.38 -7.97
CA LEU A 204 -31.75 -2.74 -9.25
C LEU A 204 -31.99 -1.24 -9.03
N THR A 205 -31.83 -0.44 -10.09
CA THR A 205 -32.05 1.01 -10.03
C THR A 205 -33.37 1.38 -10.72
N PRO A 206 -34.39 1.89 -10.02
CA PRO A 206 -35.63 2.30 -10.66
C PRO A 206 -35.44 3.62 -11.40
N ASN A 207 -36.05 3.73 -12.57
CA ASN A 207 -36.15 4.96 -13.34
C ASN A 207 -37.60 5.18 -13.73
N MET A 208 -38.24 6.24 -13.24
CA MET A 208 -39.69 6.36 -13.26
C MET A 208 -40.14 7.47 -14.20
N TYR A 209 -41.13 7.16 -15.04
CA TYR A 209 -41.73 8.07 -16.00
C TYR A 209 -43.24 8.08 -15.84
N VAL A 210 -43.85 9.24 -16.02
CA VAL A 210 -45.31 9.37 -16.06
C VAL A 210 -45.79 8.92 -17.43
N GLY A 211 -46.77 8.01 -17.48
CA GLY A 211 -47.34 7.52 -18.72
C GLY A 211 -47.80 8.68 -19.63
N GLN A 212 -47.41 8.63 -20.90
CA GLN A 212 -47.87 9.61 -21.89
C GLN A 212 -49.35 9.32 -22.15
N MET A 213 -50.22 10.24 -21.72
CA MET A 213 -51.69 10.21 -21.77
C MET A 213 -52.35 9.87 -20.41
N ASP A 214 -52.89 10.91 -19.80
CA ASP A 214 -53.77 10.98 -18.62
C ASP A 214 -53.18 10.95 -17.20
N GLY A 215 -53.38 12.09 -16.53
CA GLY A 215 -53.44 12.23 -15.07
C GLY A 215 -52.35 13.09 -14.46
N GLU A 216 -52.74 14.09 -13.67
CA GLU A 216 -51.84 14.69 -12.67
C GLU A 216 -51.54 13.62 -11.61
N ILE A 217 -50.26 13.33 -11.38
CA ILE A 217 -49.85 12.54 -10.22
C ILE A 217 -49.99 13.45 -9.00
N THR A 218 -50.99 13.16 -8.18
CA THR A 218 -51.23 13.91 -6.94
C THR A 218 -50.35 13.37 -5.81
N ASP A 219 -50.12 12.05 -5.80
CA ASP A 219 -49.21 11.40 -4.86
C ASP A 219 -48.49 10.22 -5.52
N THR A 220 -47.18 10.38 -5.69
CA THR A 220 -46.33 9.37 -6.31
C THR A 220 -46.31 8.07 -5.53
N PHE A 221 -46.50 8.04 -4.21
CA PHE A 221 -46.43 6.78 -3.46
C PHE A 221 -47.64 5.87 -3.67
N SER A 222 -48.80 6.45 -4.01
CA SER A 222 -50.04 5.72 -4.26
C SER A 222 -50.27 5.42 -5.75
N ALA A 223 -49.34 5.80 -6.63
CA ALA A 223 -49.39 5.43 -8.04
C ALA A 223 -48.99 3.96 -8.27
N TYR A 224 -49.52 3.40 -9.35
CA TYR A 224 -49.31 2.03 -9.77
C TYR A 224 -48.37 1.97 -10.96
N ILE A 225 -47.60 0.89 -11.05
CA ILE A 225 -46.78 0.58 -12.23
C ILE A 225 -47.68 0.00 -13.33
N ILE A 226 -47.82 0.73 -14.44
CA ILE A 226 -48.61 0.31 -15.60
C ILE A 226 -47.76 -0.43 -16.64
N ASP A 227 -46.47 -0.12 -16.70
CA ASP A 227 -45.53 -0.76 -17.60
C ASP A 227 -44.11 -0.75 -17.02
N GLN A 228 -43.29 -1.73 -17.45
CA GLN A 228 -41.88 -1.82 -17.11
C GLN A 228 -41.02 -2.24 -18.31
N SER A 229 -39.77 -1.78 -18.32
CA SER A 229 -38.72 -2.24 -19.22
C SER A 229 -37.42 -2.51 -18.44
N PRO A 230 -36.81 -3.70 -18.57
CA PRO A 230 -37.19 -4.82 -19.45
C PRO A 230 -38.47 -5.54 -18.99
N LYS A 231 -39.13 -6.20 -19.95
CA LYS A 231 -40.31 -7.04 -19.68
C LYS A 231 -39.90 -8.31 -18.89
N PRO A 232 -40.74 -8.86 -18.01
CA PRO A 232 -40.44 -10.10 -17.26
C PRO A 232 -40.24 -11.33 -18.15
N TYR A 233 -40.93 -11.36 -19.29
CA TYR A 233 -40.96 -12.49 -20.21
C TYR A 233 -40.66 -12.05 -21.65
N SER A 234 -40.03 -12.94 -22.42
CA SER A 234 -39.77 -12.77 -23.85
C SER A 234 -41.01 -13.08 -24.68
N SER A 235 -41.05 -12.70 -25.96
CA SER A 235 -42.17 -13.05 -26.86
C SER A 235 -42.45 -14.55 -26.99
N THR A 236 -41.50 -15.42 -26.61
CA THR A 236 -41.64 -16.87 -26.58
C THR A 236 -42.07 -17.43 -25.22
N GLY A 237 -42.27 -16.57 -24.21
CA GLY A 237 -42.71 -16.94 -22.86
C GLY A 237 -41.59 -17.34 -21.89
N GLU A 238 -40.32 -17.20 -22.30
CA GLU A 238 -39.18 -17.46 -21.42
C GLU A 238 -38.93 -16.27 -20.48
N ARG A 239 -38.43 -16.53 -19.27
CA ARG A 239 -38.10 -15.45 -18.33
C ARG A 239 -36.88 -14.67 -18.83
N ASN A 240 -37.04 -13.35 -18.95
CA ASN A 240 -35.92 -12.47 -19.25
C ASN A 240 -35.01 -12.35 -18.03
N LYS A 241 -33.72 -12.12 -18.29
CA LYS A 241 -32.68 -11.96 -17.27
C LYS A 241 -32.24 -10.51 -17.15
N ILE A 242 -31.95 -10.08 -15.92
CA ILE A 242 -31.42 -8.75 -15.62
C ILE A 242 -30.25 -8.85 -14.65
N LYS A 243 -29.22 -8.03 -14.86
CA LYS A 243 -28.03 -8.02 -14.02
C LYS A 243 -28.26 -7.18 -12.77
N MET A 244 -27.62 -7.56 -11.67
CA MET A 244 -27.57 -6.74 -10.47
C MET A 244 -27.02 -5.33 -10.80
N GLY A 245 -27.65 -4.28 -10.28
CA GLY A 245 -27.28 -2.89 -10.56
C GLY A 245 -27.81 -2.33 -11.89
N SER A 246 -28.52 -3.12 -12.70
CA SER A 246 -29.18 -2.61 -13.91
C SER A 246 -30.34 -1.67 -13.58
N VAL A 247 -30.62 -0.78 -14.54
CA VAL A 247 -31.77 0.12 -14.47
C VAL A 247 -33.03 -0.61 -14.95
N ILE A 248 -34.15 -0.37 -14.26
CA ILE A 248 -35.50 -0.75 -14.71
C ILE A 248 -36.32 0.53 -14.93
N ASP A 249 -36.78 0.72 -16.15
CA ASP A 249 -37.66 1.83 -16.51
C ASP A 249 -39.10 1.44 -16.14
N LEU A 250 -39.80 2.33 -15.44
CA LEU A 250 -41.16 2.12 -14.93
C LEU A 250 -42.07 3.25 -15.40
N SER A 251 -43.18 2.88 -16.02
CA SER A 251 -44.26 3.82 -16.34
C SER A 251 -45.31 3.77 -15.23
N ILE A 252 -45.70 4.93 -14.72
CA ILE A 252 -46.59 5.03 -13.56
C ILE A 252 -47.88 5.79 -13.86
N LYS A 253 -48.98 5.41 -13.19
CA LYS A 253 -50.29 6.08 -13.27
C LYS A 253 -51.02 6.02 -11.93
N GLN A 254 -51.68 7.12 -11.54
CA GLN A 254 -52.37 7.24 -10.25
C GLN A 254 -53.63 6.36 -10.18
N HIS A 255 -54.41 6.34 -11.26
CA HIS A 255 -55.68 5.63 -11.35
C HIS A 255 -55.70 4.83 -12.66
N PRO A 256 -54.99 3.68 -12.72
CA PRO A 256 -54.98 2.85 -13.92
C PRO A 256 -56.32 2.14 -14.13
N GLU A 257 -56.79 2.17 -15.36
CA GLU A 257 -57.87 1.32 -15.84
C GLU A 257 -57.33 -0.05 -16.28
N PRO A 258 -58.15 -1.11 -16.38
CA PRO A 258 -57.68 -2.44 -16.79
C PRO A 258 -56.93 -2.46 -18.13
N GLY A 259 -57.22 -1.52 -19.04
CA GLY A 259 -56.56 -1.38 -20.34
C GLY A 259 -55.20 -0.67 -20.31
N ASP A 260 -54.83 -0.04 -19.20
CA ASP A 260 -53.56 0.70 -19.07
C ASP A 260 -52.36 -0.22 -18.82
N TYR A 261 -52.60 -1.44 -18.35
CA TYR A 261 -51.53 -2.39 -18.04
C TYR A 261 -51.00 -3.05 -19.31
N GLU A 262 -49.74 -2.82 -19.64
CA GLU A 262 -49.08 -3.59 -20.67
C GLU A 262 -48.75 -5.01 -20.18
N ALA A 263 -49.07 -6.02 -20.99
CA ALA A 263 -48.76 -7.40 -20.66
C ALA A 263 -47.22 -7.61 -20.62
N GLY A 264 -46.71 -8.18 -19.51
CA GLY A 264 -45.38 -8.77 -19.47
C GLY A 264 -45.36 -9.96 -20.43
N THR A 265 -44.80 -9.81 -21.62
CA THR A 265 -45.11 -10.70 -22.74
C THR A 265 -44.74 -12.17 -22.50
N GLY A 266 -45.75 -13.00 -22.26
CA GLY A 266 -45.79 -14.45 -22.45
C GLY A 266 -47.26 -14.82 -22.66
N ASN A 267 -47.61 -15.31 -23.85
CA ASN A 267 -49.00 -15.62 -24.22
C ASN A 267 -49.63 -16.62 -23.25
N ASN A 268 -50.49 -16.17 -22.34
CA ASN A 268 -51.45 -17.03 -21.64
C ASN A 268 -52.82 -16.93 -22.31
N SER A 269 -52.92 -17.54 -23.49
CA SER A 269 -54.20 -17.98 -24.07
C SER A 269 -54.56 -19.35 -23.50
N THR A 270 -54.77 -19.45 -22.19
CA THR A 270 -55.53 -20.55 -21.55
C THR A 270 -55.78 -20.21 -20.09
N ASP A 271 -56.82 -19.41 -19.82
CA ASP A 271 -57.72 -19.72 -18.71
C ASP A 271 -59.12 -19.15 -19.00
N LYS A 272 -59.87 -19.87 -19.84
CA LYS A 272 -61.33 -19.79 -19.86
C LYS A 272 -61.85 -21.00 -19.10
N SER A 273 -62.07 -20.88 -17.80
CA SER A 273 -63.28 -21.38 -17.12
C SER A 273 -63.15 -21.35 -15.60
N VAL A 274 -63.60 -20.26 -14.96
CA VAL A 274 -64.22 -20.36 -13.63
C VAL A 274 -65.54 -19.61 -13.69
N LYS A 275 -66.61 -20.40 -13.71
CA LYS A 275 -68.01 -19.95 -13.63
C LYS A 275 -68.26 -19.41 -12.21
N PRO A 276 -69.13 -18.40 -12.00
CA PRO A 276 -69.47 -17.96 -10.66
C PRO A 276 -70.32 -19.02 -9.97
N GLN A 277 -69.87 -19.52 -8.81
CA GLN A 277 -70.70 -20.29 -7.91
C GLN A 277 -71.61 -19.31 -7.16
N SER A 278 -72.92 -19.49 -7.30
CA SER A 278 -73.92 -18.71 -6.58
C SER A 278 -74.06 -19.24 -5.15
N ASP A 279 -73.74 -18.41 -4.16
CA ASP A 279 -74.27 -18.57 -2.81
C ASP A 279 -75.55 -17.74 -2.70
N LYS A 280 -76.68 -18.42 -2.82
CA LYS A 280 -77.94 -18.00 -2.22
C LYS A 280 -78.41 -19.16 -1.36
N ASP A 281 -78.14 -19.05 -0.07
CA ASP A 281 -78.98 -19.59 0.99
C ASP A 281 -78.77 -18.74 2.24
N ASN A 282 -79.66 -17.75 2.41
CA ASN A 282 -80.08 -17.32 3.73
C ASN A 282 -81.50 -16.72 3.63
N GLN A 283 -82.44 -17.44 4.23
CA GLN A 283 -83.89 -17.23 4.42
C GLN A 283 -84.84 -18.02 3.50
#